data_AF-A0A7Y2YFM9-F1
#
_entry.id   AF-A0A7Y2YFM9-F1
#
_cell.length_a   1.000
_cell.length_b   1.000
_cell.length_c   1.000
_cell.angle_alpha   90.00
_cell.angle_beta   90.00
_cell.angle_gamma   90.00
#
_symmetry.space_group_name_H-M   'P 1'
#
loop_
_entity.id
_entity.type
_entity.pdbx_description
1 polymer ?
#
loop_
_entity_poly.entity_id
_entity_poly.type
_entity_poly.pdbx_seq_one_letter_code
_entity_poly.pdbx_strand_id
1 'polypeptide(L)'
;KLKNNLLRYNNRLLADKFNESQEVLEELRGRSSSLAQAEALLRRKNQELSRELKMKSYLNLSNAEGSGFRMRSGRPIKTNKASTIEKLRGCITVQADPNTLTPKEKVLYFQFLGPNMGIIEDNANIISVNGNIYSKRVTLIFRGEEMSVCDFITVPEGSLLDGTYTLNVFEDEKLLATAEFQLK
;
A
#
# COMPACT_ATOMS: atom_id res chain seq x y z
N LYS A 1 2.61 -27.18 -71.84
CA LYS A 1 3.09 -25.82 -71.47
C LYS A 1 2.36 -25.25 -70.25
N LEU A 2 1.01 -25.21 -70.22
CA LEU A 2 0.21 -24.71 -69.07
C LEU A 2 0.54 -25.35 -67.70
N LYS A 3 0.64 -26.68 -67.60
CA LYS A 3 0.98 -27.38 -66.34
C LYS A 3 2.32 -26.94 -65.73
N ASN A 4 3.32 -26.65 -66.57
CA ASN A 4 4.64 -26.23 -66.11
C ASN A 4 4.59 -24.79 -65.55
N ASN A 5 3.79 -23.92 -66.17
CA ASN A 5 3.59 -22.55 -65.68
C ASN A 5 2.85 -22.51 -64.33
N LEU A 6 1.83 -23.37 -64.14
CA LEU A 6 1.11 -23.46 -62.87
C LEU A 6 2.00 -23.98 -61.72
N LEU A 7 2.82 -25.00 -62.01
CA LEU A 7 3.79 -25.52 -61.04
C LEU A 7 4.84 -24.47 -60.65
N ARG A 8 5.34 -23.70 -61.62
CA ARG A 8 6.26 -22.58 -61.35
C ARG A 8 5.62 -21.50 -60.49
N TYR A 9 4.36 -21.17 -60.73
CA TYR A 9 3.61 -20.21 -59.92
C TYR A 9 3.42 -20.69 -58.48
N ASN A 10 2.99 -21.94 -58.29
CA ASN A 10 2.81 -22.51 -56.96
C ASN A 10 4.12 -22.60 -56.17
N ASN A 11 5.21 -23.02 -56.82
CA ASN A 11 6.53 -23.06 -56.16
C ASN A 11 7.00 -21.67 -55.73
N ARG A 12 6.72 -20.63 -56.54
CA ARG A 12 7.03 -19.25 -56.16
C ARG A 12 6.19 -18.78 -54.97
N LEU A 13 4.89 -19.04 -54.98
CA LEU A 13 4.00 -18.69 -53.87
C LEU A 13 4.39 -19.40 -52.56
N LEU A 14 4.79 -20.68 -52.65
CA LEU A 14 5.31 -21.44 -51.52
C LEU A 14 6.62 -20.85 -50.98
N ALA A 15 7.53 -20.45 -51.86
CA ALA A 15 8.78 -19.81 -51.46
C ALA A 15 8.54 -18.45 -50.77
N ASP A 16 7.61 -17.65 -51.29
CA ASP A 16 7.22 -16.37 -50.71
C ASP A 16 6.59 -16.57 -49.30
N LYS A 17 5.64 -17.51 -49.17
CA LYS A 17 5.04 -17.90 -47.89
C LYS A 17 6.06 -18.44 -46.88
N PHE A 18 7.05 -19.21 -47.35
CA PHE A 18 8.10 -19.75 -46.50
C PHE A 18 9.01 -18.64 -45.96
N ASN A 19 9.40 -17.68 -46.81
CA ASN A 19 10.20 -16.53 -46.40
C ASN A 19 9.46 -15.65 -45.40
N GLU A 20 8.18 -15.36 -45.64
CA GLU A 20 7.32 -14.63 -44.71
C GLU A 20 7.22 -15.35 -43.34
N SER A 21 7.04 -16.66 -43.35
CA SER A 21 7.03 -17.45 -42.12
C SER A 21 8.38 -17.44 -41.39
N GLN A 22 9.50 -17.40 -42.11
CA GLN A 22 10.82 -17.29 -41.47
C GLN A 22 11.02 -15.93 -40.81
N GLU A 23 10.59 -14.84 -41.47
CA GLU A 23 10.69 -13.49 -40.93
C GLU A 23 9.87 -13.35 -39.64
N VAL A 24 8.63 -13.83 -39.63
CA VAL A 24 7.78 -13.85 -38.43
C VAL A 24 8.40 -14.70 -37.31
N LEU A 25 9.01 -15.84 -37.64
CA LEU A 25 9.68 -16.70 -36.64
C LEU A 25 10.87 -16.00 -35.98
N GLU A 26 11.68 -15.29 -36.76
CA GLU A 26 12.80 -14.51 -36.23
C GLU A 26 12.32 -13.35 -35.36
N GLU A 27 11.24 -12.65 -35.76
CA GLU A 27 10.64 -11.61 -34.93
C GLU A 27 10.13 -12.16 -33.59
N LEU A 28 9.39 -13.28 -33.63
CA LEU A 28 8.87 -13.93 -32.42
C LEU A 28 10.00 -14.40 -31.49
N ARG A 29 11.09 -14.92 -32.04
CA ARG A 29 12.29 -15.29 -31.26
C ARG A 29 12.91 -14.08 -30.59
N GLY A 30 13.03 -12.96 -31.32
CA GLY A 30 13.51 -11.69 -30.77
C GLY A 30 12.66 -11.20 -29.60
N ARG A 31 11.33 -11.18 -29.77
CA ARG A 31 10.37 -10.81 -28.72
C ARG A 31 10.41 -11.77 -27.53
N SER A 32 10.52 -13.08 -27.77
CA SER A 32 10.62 -14.08 -26.68
C SER A 32 11.90 -13.89 -25.86
N SER A 33 13.02 -13.58 -26.52
CA SER A 33 14.29 -13.32 -25.85
C SER A 33 14.23 -12.05 -25.00
N SER A 34 13.66 -10.97 -25.52
CA SER A 34 13.50 -9.72 -24.76
C SER A 34 12.56 -9.89 -23.56
N LEU A 35 11.45 -10.63 -23.72
CA LEU A 35 10.54 -10.97 -22.63
C LEU A 35 11.24 -11.79 -21.54
N ALA A 36 12.03 -12.81 -21.91
CA ALA A 36 12.78 -13.62 -20.95
C ALA A 36 13.80 -12.79 -20.16
N GLN A 37 14.46 -11.83 -20.81
CA GLN A 37 15.38 -10.90 -20.13
C GLN A 37 14.66 -9.97 -19.16
N ALA A 38 13.50 -9.42 -19.57
CA ALA A 38 12.67 -8.58 -18.71
C ALA A 38 12.16 -9.35 -17.49
N GLU A 39 11.67 -10.58 -17.68
CA GLU A 39 11.23 -11.45 -16.59
C GLU A 39 12.37 -11.75 -15.62
N ALA A 40 13.55 -12.10 -16.12
CA ALA A 40 14.73 -12.36 -15.29
C ALA A 40 15.13 -11.13 -14.46
N LEU A 41 15.08 -9.93 -15.06
CA LEU A 41 15.35 -8.67 -14.37
C LEU A 41 14.33 -8.41 -13.26
N LEU A 42 13.04 -8.59 -13.55
CA LEU A 42 11.96 -8.42 -12.56
C LEU A 42 12.09 -9.41 -11.40
N ARG A 43 12.40 -10.68 -11.68
CA ARG A 43 12.65 -11.69 -10.64
C ARG A 43 13.82 -11.30 -9.74
N ARG A 44 14.92 -10.79 -10.30
CA ARG A 44 16.07 -10.30 -9.53
C ARG A 44 15.69 -9.13 -8.63
N LYS A 45 15.00 -8.12 -9.18
CA LYS A 45 14.51 -6.97 -8.40
C LYS A 45 13.59 -7.40 -7.25
N ASN A 46 12.67 -8.32 -7.50
CA ASN A 46 11.78 -8.84 -6.44
C ASN A 46 12.55 -9.57 -5.35
N GLN A 47 13.60 -10.34 -5.70
CA GLN A 47 14.44 -11.01 -4.72
C GLN A 47 15.26 -10.02 -3.87
N GLU A 48 15.80 -8.97 -4.50
CA GLU A 48 16.53 -7.90 -3.82
C GLU A 48 15.63 -7.15 -2.84
N LEU A 49 14.47 -6.69 -3.30
CA LEU A 49 13.48 -6.02 -2.46
C LEU A 49 13.02 -6.91 -1.29
N SER A 50 12.81 -8.19 -1.54
CA SER A 50 12.45 -9.16 -0.49
C SER A 50 13.54 -9.34 0.56
N ARG A 51 14.82 -9.20 0.19
CA ARG A 51 15.94 -9.24 1.14
C ARG A 51 15.99 -7.96 1.97
N GLU A 52 15.82 -6.80 1.34
CA GLU A 52 15.76 -5.52 2.04
C GLU A 52 14.64 -5.50 3.08
N LEU A 53 13.44 -5.97 2.72
CA LEU A 53 12.30 -6.09 3.64
C LEU A 53 12.58 -7.02 4.82
N LYS A 54 13.38 -8.09 4.63
CA LYS A 54 13.81 -8.99 5.71
C LYS A 54 14.85 -8.36 6.64
N MET A 55 15.69 -7.47 6.13
CA MET A 55 16.69 -6.76 6.93
C MET A 55 16.12 -5.53 7.65
N LYS A 56 15.05 -4.93 7.12
CA LYS A 56 14.41 -3.78 7.73
C LYS A 56 13.74 -4.18 9.05
N SER A 57 14.25 -3.64 10.16
CA SER A 57 13.63 -3.79 11.47
C SER A 57 12.44 -2.84 11.58
N TYR A 58 11.25 -3.43 11.48
CA TYR A 58 9.98 -2.77 11.73
C TYR A 58 9.73 -2.62 13.22
N LEU A 59 9.02 -1.56 13.61
CA LEU A 59 8.53 -1.39 14.97
C LEU A 59 7.59 -2.54 15.34
N ASN A 60 7.74 -3.03 16.57
CA ASN A 60 6.77 -3.95 17.15
C ASN A 60 5.68 -3.13 17.84
N LEU A 61 4.44 -3.30 17.39
CA LEU A 61 3.31 -2.49 17.82
C LEU A 61 2.29 -3.33 18.59
N SER A 62 1.66 -2.74 19.59
CA SER A 62 0.66 -3.40 20.44
C SER A 62 -0.37 -2.38 20.93
N ASN A 63 -1.50 -2.87 21.47
CA ASN A 63 -2.54 -2.01 22.06
C ASN A 63 -3.05 -0.92 21.10
N ALA A 64 -3.29 -1.28 19.84
CA ALA A 64 -3.92 -0.38 18.88
C ALA A 64 -5.35 -0.06 19.35
N GLU A 65 -5.69 1.22 19.44
CA GLU A 65 -7.03 1.68 19.80
C GLU A 65 -7.45 2.85 18.92
N GLY A 66 -8.64 2.75 18.32
CA GLY A 66 -9.32 3.87 17.67
C GLY A 66 -10.44 4.41 18.56
N SER A 67 -10.65 5.73 18.58
CA SER A 67 -11.68 6.37 19.40
C SER A 67 -12.15 7.70 18.84
N GLY A 68 -13.45 7.97 18.99
CA GLY A 68 -14.08 9.24 18.65
C GLY A 68 -14.04 10.26 19.79
N PHE A 69 -13.84 11.52 19.42
CA PHE A 69 -13.86 12.65 20.34
C PHE A 69 -14.67 13.81 19.76
N ARG A 70 -15.53 14.39 20.60
CA ARG A 70 -16.20 15.67 20.35
C ARG A 70 -15.46 16.79 21.06
N MET A 71 -15.51 18.00 20.54
CA MET A 71 -14.90 19.16 21.20
C MET A 71 -15.96 19.90 22.01
N ARG A 72 -15.70 20.15 23.29
CA ARG A 72 -16.54 21.00 24.14
C ARG A 72 -15.68 22.08 24.77
N SER A 73 -15.91 23.33 24.38
CA SER A 73 -15.13 24.46 24.89
C SER A 73 -13.62 24.24 24.72
N GLY A 74 -13.21 23.71 23.57
CA GLY A 74 -11.82 23.38 23.24
C GLY A 74 -11.27 22.10 23.90
N ARG A 75 -12.03 21.42 24.76
CA ARG A 75 -11.61 20.16 25.40
C ARG A 75 -12.15 18.94 24.64
N PRO A 76 -11.30 17.95 24.29
CA PRO A 76 -11.77 16.71 23.69
C PRO A 76 -12.47 15.83 24.73
N ILE A 77 -13.67 15.33 24.41
CA ILE A 77 -14.44 14.41 25.24
C ILE A 77 -14.69 13.14 24.42
N LYS A 78 -14.25 11.99 24.94
CA LYS A 78 -14.46 10.68 24.30
C LYS A 78 -15.96 10.43 24.16
N THR A 79 -16.38 10.03 22.96
CA THR A 79 -17.77 9.70 22.64
C THR A 79 -17.78 8.66 21.54
N ASN A 80 -18.80 7.82 21.51
CA ASN A 80 -19.07 6.94 20.36
C ASN A 80 -20.18 7.49 19.46
N LYS A 81 -20.78 8.64 19.80
CA LYS A 81 -21.85 9.23 18.99
C LYS A 81 -21.30 9.83 17.68
N ALA A 82 -21.44 9.12 16.56
CA ALA A 82 -20.92 9.43 15.22
C ALA A 82 -21.21 10.88 14.82
N SER A 83 -22.47 11.30 14.99
CA SER A 83 -22.93 12.63 14.58
C SER A 83 -22.26 13.80 15.31
N THR A 84 -21.55 13.55 16.41
CA THR A 84 -20.92 14.59 17.26
C THR A 84 -19.40 14.57 17.24
N ILE A 85 -18.81 13.60 16.54
CA ILE A 85 -17.36 13.44 16.52
C ILE A 85 -16.75 14.47 15.58
N GLU A 86 -15.73 15.16 16.07
CA GLU A 86 -14.90 16.09 15.30
C GLU A 86 -13.47 15.57 15.15
N LYS A 87 -13.05 14.63 16.01
CA LYS A 87 -11.72 14.04 16.00
C LYS A 87 -11.76 12.53 16.14
N LEU A 88 -11.12 11.83 15.22
CA LEU A 88 -10.81 10.41 15.36
C LEU A 88 -9.36 10.27 15.81
N ARG A 89 -9.16 9.70 17.00
CA ARG A 89 -7.83 9.48 17.56
C ARG A 89 -7.46 8.01 17.43
N GLY A 90 -6.23 7.77 17.01
CA GLY A 90 -5.57 6.47 17.02
C GLY A 90 -4.47 6.51 18.06
N CYS A 91 -4.39 5.46 18.89
CA CYS A 91 -3.34 5.26 19.85
C CYS A 91 -2.69 3.90 19.62
N ILE A 92 -1.38 3.82 19.83
CA ILE A 92 -0.61 2.58 19.73
C ILE A 92 0.53 2.61 20.74
N THR A 93 0.89 1.44 21.27
CA THR A 93 2.11 1.23 22.05
C THR A 93 3.19 0.63 21.17
N VAL A 94 4.28 1.38 20.99
CA VAL A 94 5.52 0.89 20.39
C VAL A 94 6.27 0.13 21.48
N GLN A 95 6.47 -1.16 21.26
CA GLN A 95 7.16 -2.05 22.20
C GLN A 95 8.66 -1.74 22.26
N ALA A 96 9.28 -2.03 23.40
CA ALA A 96 10.72 -1.88 23.57
C ALA A 96 11.50 -2.80 22.62
N ASP A 97 12.64 -2.33 22.11
CA ASP A 97 13.60 -3.12 21.34
C ASP A 97 15.02 -2.84 21.86
N PRO A 98 15.60 -3.75 22.66
CA PRO A 98 16.92 -3.56 23.26
C PRO A 98 18.05 -3.52 22.23
N ASN A 99 17.81 -3.91 20.98
CA ASN A 99 18.82 -3.82 19.91
C ASN A 99 18.94 -2.39 19.33
N THR A 100 18.05 -1.48 19.71
CA THR A 100 18.10 -0.08 19.29
C THR A 100 19.11 0.68 20.13
N LEU A 101 20.36 0.66 19.69
CA LEU A 101 21.49 1.32 20.37
C LEU A 101 21.53 2.85 20.16
N THR A 102 20.89 3.34 19.11
CA THR A 102 20.84 4.77 18.78
C THR A 102 19.41 5.21 18.48
N PRO A 103 19.02 6.46 18.83
CA PRO A 103 17.72 7.00 18.46
C PRO A 103 17.51 6.97 16.94
N LYS A 104 16.36 6.47 16.49
CA LYS A 104 15.98 6.41 15.09
C LYS A 104 14.69 7.19 14.86
N GLU A 105 14.68 8.03 13.84
CA GLU A 105 13.43 8.60 13.33
C GLU A 105 12.63 7.49 12.64
N LYS A 106 11.35 7.39 13.02
CA LYS A 106 10.40 6.41 12.52
C LYS A 106 9.13 7.13 12.12
N VAL A 107 8.49 6.62 11.06
CA VAL A 107 7.26 7.20 10.53
C VAL A 107 6.18 6.12 10.53
N LEU A 108 5.11 6.37 11.26
CA LEU A 108 3.90 5.57 11.23
C LEU A 108 2.86 6.26 10.36
N TYR A 109 2.06 5.45 9.67
CA TYR A 109 0.91 5.92 8.93
C TYR A 109 -0.35 5.33 9.54
N PHE A 110 -1.29 6.21 9.92
CA PHE A 110 -2.62 5.79 10.36
C PHE A 110 -3.57 5.88 9.18
N GLN A 111 -4.36 4.82 9.01
CA GLN A 111 -5.46 4.77 8.07
C GLN A 111 -6.72 4.44 8.84
N PHE A 112 -7.64 5.41 8.88
CA PHE A 112 -8.98 5.20 9.40
C PHE A 112 -9.88 4.80 8.25
N LEU A 113 -10.55 3.66 8.40
CA LEU A 113 -11.57 3.18 7.48
C LEU A 113 -12.94 3.33 8.12
N GLY A 114 -13.89 3.86 7.34
CA GLY A 114 -15.30 3.90 7.71
C GLY A 114 -16.00 2.55 7.51
N PRO A 115 -17.31 2.46 7.82
CA PRO A 115 -18.09 1.23 7.72
C PRO A 115 -18.19 0.64 6.31
N ASN A 116 -17.96 1.48 5.29
CA ASN A 116 -17.92 1.09 3.88
C ASN A 116 -16.49 0.77 3.39
N MET A 117 -15.52 0.63 4.29
CA MET A 117 -14.09 0.46 4.00
C MET A 117 -13.44 1.64 3.25
N GLY A 118 -14.12 2.79 3.17
CA GLY A 118 -13.56 4.02 2.62
C GLY A 118 -12.59 4.68 3.60
N ILE A 119 -11.49 5.26 3.07
CA ILE A 119 -10.51 5.99 3.87
C ILE A 119 -11.10 7.32 4.33
N ILE A 120 -10.91 7.65 5.61
CA ILE A 120 -11.34 8.92 6.19
C ILE A 120 -10.18 9.91 6.13
N GLU A 121 -10.44 11.09 5.58
CA GLU A 121 -9.46 12.14 5.34
C GLU A 121 -9.28 13.05 6.57
N ASP A 122 -8.11 13.66 6.72
CA ASP A 122 -7.84 14.67 7.76
C ASP A 122 -8.17 16.07 7.21
N ASN A 123 -9.41 16.52 7.43
CA ASN A 123 -9.93 17.80 6.95
C ASN A 123 -9.65 18.03 5.44
N ALA A 124 -10.11 17.09 4.60
CA ALA A 124 -9.89 17.05 3.15
C ALA A 124 -8.43 16.88 2.70
N ASN A 125 -7.52 16.46 3.60
CA ASN A 125 -6.16 16.08 3.25
C ASN A 125 -5.99 14.56 3.32
N ILE A 126 -5.38 14.02 2.27
CA ILE A 126 -4.92 12.63 2.20
C ILE A 126 -3.41 12.60 2.06
N ILE A 127 -2.79 11.56 2.63
CA ILE A 127 -1.36 11.31 2.48
C ILE A 127 -1.20 10.17 1.50
N SER A 128 -0.57 10.45 0.35
CA SER A 128 -0.21 9.44 -0.64
C SER A 128 1.28 9.13 -0.56
N VAL A 129 1.63 7.86 -0.36
CA VAL A 129 3.01 7.38 -0.33
C VAL A 129 3.07 6.06 -1.11
N ASN A 130 3.89 6.03 -2.17
CA ASN A 130 4.08 4.86 -3.03
C ASN A 130 2.78 4.25 -3.57
N GLY A 131 1.76 5.09 -3.81
CA GLY A 131 0.43 4.65 -4.29
C GLY A 131 -0.54 4.22 -3.19
N ASN A 132 -0.09 4.11 -1.94
CA ASN A 132 -0.96 3.87 -0.78
C ASN A 132 -1.51 5.20 -0.23
N ILE A 133 -2.75 5.16 0.26
CA ILE A 133 -3.45 6.32 0.81
C ILE A 133 -3.65 6.13 2.32
N TYR A 134 -3.28 7.16 3.08
CA TYR A 134 -3.33 7.19 4.53
C TYR A 134 -4.05 8.45 5.03
N SER A 135 -4.63 8.36 6.22
CA SER A 135 -5.34 9.46 6.89
C SER A 135 -4.38 10.38 7.64
N LYS A 136 -3.30 9.84 8.23
CA LYS A 136 -2.33 10.61 9.04
C LYS A 136 -0.92 10.05 8.92
N ARG A 137 0.08 10.93 8.96
CA ARG A 137 1.52 10.61 9.09
C ARG A 137 1.95 11.05 10.48
N VAL A 138 2.55 10.13 11.23
CA VAL A 138 3.02 10.35 12.60
C VAL A 138 4.52 10.07 12.64
N THR A 139 5.32 11.10 12.87
CA THR A 139 6.77 10.99 13.02
C THR A 139 7.14 10.90 14.49
N LEU A 140 8.03 9.97 14.84
CA LEU A 140 8.50 9.75 16.21
C LEU A 140 9.99 9.42 16.23
N ILE A 141 10.65 9.71 17.35
CA ILE A 141 12.04 9.33 17.60
C ILE A 141 12.04 8.16 18.57
N PHE A 142 12.33 6.96 18.05
CA PHE A 142 12.36 5.74 18.83
C PHE A 142 13.75 5.50 19.42
N ARG A 143 13.81 5.29 20.74
CA ARG A 143 15.07 5.13 21.50
C ARG A 143 15.30 3.71 22.01
N GLY A 144 14.49 2.74 21.58
CA GLY A 144 14.53 1.36 22.08
C GLY A 144 13.63 1.11 23.30
N GLU A 145 13.05 2.15 23.90
CA GLU A 145 12.16 2.05 25.05
C GLU A 145 10.69 2.01 24.60
N GLU A 146 9.84 1.37 25.42
CA GLU A 146 8.40 1.35 25.17
C GLU A 146 7.82 2.77 25.21
N MET A 147 6.97 3.12 24.24
CA MET A 147 6.29 4.41 24.24
C MET A 147 4.89 4.34 23.65
N SER A 148 3.98 5.13 24.20
CA SER A 148 2.63 5.29 23.64
C SER A 148 2.57 6.49 22.71
N VAL A 149 2.01 6.27 21.52
CA VAL A 149 1.90 7.26 20.45
C VAL A 149 0.43 7.42 20.11
N CYS A 150 -0.08 8.63 20.27
CA CYS A 150 -1.46 8.96 19.92
C CYS A 150 -1.48 10.18 19.02
N ASP A 151 -2.24 10.10 17.94
CA ASP A 151 -2.53 11.25 17.09
C ASP A 151 -3.99 11.19 16.61
N PHE A 152 -4.49 12.29 16.07
CA PHE A 152 -5.86 12.40 15.60
C PHE A 152 -5.94 13.03 14.22
N ILE A 153 -6.99 12.63 13.49
CA ILE A 153 -7.48 13.36 12.33
C ILE A 153 -8.69 14.20 12.73
N THR A 154 -8.93 15.27 12.00
CA THR A 154 -10.09 16.13 12.16
C THR A 154 -11.08 15.84 11.06
N VAL A 155 -12.35 15.68 11.44
CA VAL A 155 -13.46 15.43 10.51
C VAL A 155 -14.55 16.49 10.71
N PRO A 156 -15.29 16.86 9.67
CA PRO A 156 -16.46 17.72 9.84
C PRO A 156 -17.48 17.06 10.77
N GLU A 157 -18.00 17.80 11.75
CA GLU A 157 -19.06 17.29 12.64
C GLU A 157 -20.26 16.83 11.81
N GLY A 158 -20.82 15.67 12.16
CA GLY A 158 -21.95 15.07 11.44
C GLY A 158 -21.60 14.34 10.14
N SER A 159 -20.31 14.29 9.74
CA SER A 159 -19.89 13.55 8.53
C SER A 159 -19.73 12.05 8.73
N LEU A 160 -19.60 11.59 9.98
CA LEU A 160 -19.45 10.17 10.30
C LEU A 160 -20.81 9.47 10.42
N LEU A 161 -20.84 8.20 10.02
CA LEU A 161 -22.00 7.33 10.08
C LEU A 161 -21.89 6.35 11.25
N ASP A 162 -23.03 5.80 11.65
CA ASP A 162 -23.04 4.70 12.62
C ASP A 162 -22.44 3.44 11.97
N GLY A 163 -21.62 2.71 12.72
CA GLY A 163 -21.03 1.47 12.24
C GLY A 163 -19.67 1.15 12.83
N THR A 164 -19.05 0.11 12.27
CA THR A 164 -17.71 -0.34 12.65
C THR A 164 -16.67 0.41 11.83
N TYR A 165 -15.68 0.95 12.53
CA TYR A 165 -14.55 1.65 11.96
C TYR A 165 -13.28 0.85 12.24
N THR A 166 -12.30 0.97 11.36
CA THR A 166 -11.02 0.26 11.48
C THR A 166 -9.88 1.26 11.47
N LEU A 167 -9.00 1.18 12.46
CA LEU A 167 -7.70 1.82 12.48
C LEU A 167 -6.65 0.79 12.02
N ASN A 168 -5.99 1.07 10.90
CA ASN A 168 -4.80 0.36 10.47
C ASN A 168 -3.57 1.24 10.71
N VAL A 169 -2.51 0.64 11.24
CA VAL A 169 -1.23 1.30 11.51
C VAL A 169 -0.14 0.63 10.68
N PHE A 170 0.52 1.43 9.85
CA PHE A 170 1.58 0.99 8.96
C PHE A 170 2.91 1.63 9.33
N GLU A 171 4.00 0.94 9.00
CA GLU A 171 5.32 1.53 8.82
C GLU A 171 5.75 1.25 7.38
N ASP A 172 6.07 2.31 6.65
CA ASP A 172 6.20 2.30 5.18
C ASP A 172 4.92 1.77 4.49
N GLU A 173 4.96 0.54 3.97
CA GLU A 173 3.88 -0.16 3.28
C GLU A 173 3.41 -1.41 4.07
N LYS A 174 4.07 -1.71 5.20
CA LYS A 174 3.78 -2.91 5.99
C LYS A 174 2.74 -2.58 7.05
N LEU A 175 1.62 -3.31 7.02
CA LEU A 175 0.62 -3.29 8.09
C LEU A 175 1.21 -3.93 9.36
N LEU A 176 1.23 -3.17 10.45
CA LEU A 176 1.80 -3.59 11.72
C LEU A 176 0.74 -3.85 12.79
N ALA A 177 -0.36 -3.10 12.78
CA ALA A 177 -1.47 -3.30 13.71
C ALA A 177 -2.81 -2.88 13.11
N THR A 178 -3.88 -3.54 13.57
CA THR A 178 -5.26 -3.22 13.22
C THR A 178 -6.11 -3.21 14.49
N ALA A 179 -7.02 -2.24 14.61
CA ALA A 179 -8.00 -2.16 15.68
C ALA A 179 -9.35 -1.74 15.14
N GLU A 180 -10.42 -2.35 15.63
CA GLU A 180 -11.78 -1.97 15.31
C GLU A 180 -12.44 -1.22 16.47
N PHE A 181 -13.27 -0.24 16.15
CA PHE A 181 -14.04 0.51 17.13
C PHE A 181 -15.40 0.90 16.54
N GLN A 182 -16.40 1.06 17.40
CA GLN A 182 -17.78 1.26 16.96
C GLN A 182 -18.28 2.66 17.28
N LEU A 183 -18.90 3.29 16.28
CA LEU A 183 -19.63 4.54 16.39
C LEU A 183 -21.14 4.28 16.24
N LYS A 184 -21.96 5.07 16.94
CA LYS A 184 -23.41 4.96 17.08
C LYS A 184 -24.11 6.32 17.00
#